data_AF-A0A1F8LYL0-F1
#
_entry.id   AF-A0A1F8LYL0-F1
#
_cell.length_a   1.000
_cell.length_b   1.000
_cell.length_c   1.000
_cell.angle_alpha   90.00
_cell.angle_beta   90.00
_cell.angle_gamma   90.00
#
_symmetry.space_group_name_H-M   'P 1'
#
loop_
_entity.id
_entity.type
_entity.pdbx_description
1 polymer ?
#
loop_
_entity_poly.entity_id
_entity_poly.type
_entity_poly.pdbx_seq_one_letter_code
_entity_poly.pdbx_strand_id
1 'polypeptide(L)'
;MKIALPKGRLLPATSCLLKETDLEFQDYTQGTRAYRLKSTKLPYLSAKIFQEKDIPIQVAVGNYDLGICSLDWIEELLAKYPTSALLKVADLEYGKGNLYLAASRYGNISSLQDLSTGQYSWRIVTEYPNLAEIAALNLRLRRFRIFPVWGAAEVYPPESADLVLLWSKDEPELKAQNLTPLKTLLSSNAFLIANQESWQTKNVSQIIAYFSQGLEMKAKPWLKIKPESVKSSNNFRPDFSEEKIWLALPDGHQQPPTAELLNQVGLLLKGYSENGLNRRPRSDMDRVNVKVIRPQDMPLQVANGNFDLAITGKDWLLDHLCRFPSSPVTELVDFGFGQVKVVAVVSQDFPVANIDNLKELIRVGKLSSLRVASEYVNIADKYLRDNHVSQYKIIPTWGASEAFLPEDADLLIENTQTGKTLAKHNLKIMDTILQSTACLIGNKNSMVSSSKKEEIASLVGIFRRAAKSN
;
A
#
# COMPACT_ATOMS: atom_id res chain seq x y z
N MET A 1 12.89 24.02 -9.02
CA MET A 1 12.23 22.88 -9.66
C MET A 1 12.27 21.68 -8.73
N LYS A 2 11.25 20.83 -8.79
CA LYS A 2 11.11 19.65 -7.93
C LYS A 2 10.96 18.39 -8.77
N ILE A 3 11.73 17.35 -8.47
CA ILE A 3 11.63 16.02 -9.09
C ILE A 3 11.27 14.95 -8.05
N ALA A 4 10.32 14.08 -8.38
CA ALA A 4 9.95 12.93 -7.57
C ALA A 4 10.74 11.69 -8.01
N LEU A 5 11.51 11.09 -7.10
CA LEU A 5 12.37 9.94 -7.35
C LEU A 5 11.79 8.66 -6.71
N PRO A 6 11.93 7.49 -7.37
CA PRO A 6 11.35 6.24 -6.90
C PRO A 6 12.20 5.55 -5.84
N LYS A 7 11.58 5.06 -4.76
CA LYS A 7 12.19 4.01 -3.94
C LYS A 7 11.89 2.61 -4.48
N GLY A 8 12.44 1.58 -3.82
CA GLY A 8 12.17 0.19 -4.18
C GLY A 8 12.95 -0.26 -5.41
N ARG A 9 12.29 -1.00 -6.31
CA ARG A 9 12.95 -1.72 -7.42
C ARG A 9 13.67 -0.82 -8.43
N LEU A 10 13.19 0.41 -8.65
CA LEU A 10 13.79 1.32 -9.63
C LEU A 10 14.99 2.08 -9.06
N LEU A 11 15.06 2.25 -7.73
CA LEU A 11 16.07 3.09 -7.06
C LEU A 11 17.51 2.76 -7.51
N PRO A 12 17.97 1.50 -7.55
CA PRO A 12 19.36 1.20 -7.91
C PRO A 12 19.72 1.67 -9.32
N ALA A 13 18.85 1.41 -10.29
CA ALA A 13 19.06 1.81 -11.69
C ALA A 13 18.91 3.32 -11.87
N THR A 14 17.93 3.95 -11.22
CA THR A 14 17.77 5.41 -11.22
C THR A 14 18.98 6.10 -10.59
N SER A 15 19.49 5.62 -9.46
CA SER A 15 20.67 6.19 -8.80
C SER A 15 21.92 6.08 -9.70
N CYS A 16 22.10 4.95 -10.38
CA CYS A 16 23.18 4.79 -11.35
C CYS A 16 23.04 5.76 -12.54
N LEU A 17 21.86 5.86 -13.16
CA LEU A 17 21.63 6.81 -14.26
C LEU A 17 21.91 8.27 -13.86
N LEU A 18 21.45 8.69 -12.67
CA LEU A 18 21.65 10.05 -12.18
C LEU A 18 23.14 10.36 -11.92
N LYS A 19 23.92 9.37 -11.47
CA LYS A 19 25.37 9.52 -11.30
C LYS A 19 26.10 9.62 -12.64
N GLU A 20 25.77 8.75 -13.59
CA GLU A 20 26.41 8.73 -14.93
C GLU A 20 26.12 9.98 -15.76
N THR A 21 25.02 10.68 -15.45
CA THR A 21 24.64 11.94 -16.10
C THR A 21 25.08 13.18 -15.31
N ASP A 22 25.84 13.04 -14.22
CA ASP A 22 26.23 14.14 -13.32
C ASP A 22 25.04 14.91 -12.69
N LEU A 23 23.81 14.36 -12.75
CA LEU A 23 22.62 14.88 -12.07
C LEU A 23 22.43 14.21 -10.70
N GLU A 24 23.52 14.10 -9.94
CA GLU A 24 23.53 13.39 -8.66
C GLU A 24 22.77 14.17 -7.58
N PHE A 25 22.10 13.42 -6.71
CA PHE A 25 21.48 13.91 -5.49
C PHE A 25 22.22 13.33 -4.29
N GLN A 26 22.68 14.20 -3.38
CA GLN A 26 23.33 13.76 -2.16
C GLN A 26 22.43 12.80 -1.40
N ASP A 27 23.01 11.70 -0.92
CA ASP A 27 22.30 10.66 -0.18
C ASP A 27 21.13 10.02 -0.95
N TYR A 28 21.13 9.91 -2.28
CA TYR A 28 20.16 9.05 -2.98
C TYR A 28 20.63 7.58 -3.04
N THR A 29 20.42 6.84 -1.95
CA THR A 29 20.88 5.45 -1.76
C THR A 29 19.79 4.56 -1.19
N GLN A 30 20.00 3.23 -1.19
CA GLN A 30 19.06 2.28 -0.58
C GLN A 30 18.90 2.47 0.94
N GLY A 31 19.93 2.98 1.63
CA GLY A 31 19.91 3.19 3.08
C GLY A 31 19.40 4.57 3.51
N THR A 32 18.98 5.39 2.57
CA THR A 32 18.66 6.79 2.81
C THR A 32 17.43 6.96 3.67
N ARG A 33 17.58 7.70 4.77
CA ARG A 33 16.49 8.15 5.63
C ARG A 33 16.14 9.63 5.43
N ALA A 34 16.92 10.33 4.61
CA ALA A 34 16.63 11.69 4.19
C ALA A 34 15.69 11.67 2.99
N TYR A 35 14.49 12.21 3.15
CA TYR A 35 13.50 12.19 2.07
C TYR A 35 13.67 13.34 1.08
N ARG A 36 14.46 14.37 1.41
CA ARG A 36 14.70 15.52 0.55
C ARG A 36 16.17 15.61 0.21
N LEU A 37 16.46 15.74 -1.07
CA LEU A 37 17.80 15.75 -1.60
C LEU A 37 17.98 17.00 -2.45
N LYS A 38 19.18 17.57 -2.44
CA LYS A 38 19.56 18.65 -3.35
C LYS A 38 20.48 18.09 -4.42
N SER A 39 20.29 18.54 -5.66
CA SER A 39 21.23 18.20 -6.71
C SER A 39 22.58 18.84 -6.40
N THR A 40 23.66 18.08 -6.57
CA THR A 40 25.04 18.57 -6.45
C THR A 40 25.38 19.56 -7.57
N LYS A 41 24.77 19.39 -8.75
CA LYS A 41 25.05 20.15 -9.96
C LYS A 41 24.12 21.34 -10.17
N LEU A 42 22.83 21.18 -9.87
CA LEU A 42 21.79 22.19 -10.11
C LEU A 42 21.19 22.66 -8.78
N PRO A 43 21.68 23.76 -8.17
CA PRO A 43 21.23 24.20 -6.84
C PRO A 43 19.73 24.50 -6.72
N TYR A 44 19.07 24.81 -7.85
CA TYR A 44 17.63 25.08 -7.93
C TYR A 44 16.77 23.81 -8.10
N LEU A 45 17.40 22.63 -8.26
CA LEU A 45 16.72 21.35 -8.38
C LEU A 45 16.77 20.60 -7.05
N SER A 46 15.59 20.34 -6.50
CA SER A 46 15.41 19.48 -5.33
C SER A 46 14.69 18.19 -5.71
N ALA A 47 15.04 17.09 -5.09
CA ALA A 47 14.33 15.82 -5.22
C ALA A 47 13.67 15.39 -3.91
N LYS A 48 12.59 14.62 -4.04
CA LYS A 48 12.05 13.82 -2.94
C LYS A 48 11.86 12.37 -3.35
N ILE A 49 12.14 11.46 -2.41
CA ILE A 49 11.96 10.02 -2.61
C ILE A 49 10.53 9.62 -2.24
N PHE A 50 9.85 8.88 -3.12
CA PHE A 50 8.47 8.43 -2.97
C PHE A 50 8.31 6.93 -3.25
N GLN A 51 7.23 6.31 -2.76
CA GLN A 51 6.75 5.05 -3.37
C GLN A 51 6.44 5.31 -4.84
N GLU A 52 6.71 4.35 -5.72
CA GLU A 52 6.48 4.52 -7.16
C GLU A 52 5.04 4.93 -7.50
N LYS A 53 4.04 4.36 -6.80
CA LYS A 53 2.62 4.67 -7.02
C LYS A 53 2.20 6.09 -6.63
N ASP A 54 2.99 6.77 -5.80
CA ASP A 54 2.69 8.14 -5.36
C ASP A 54 3.18 9.16 -6.40
N ILE A 55 4.22 8.81 -7.15
CA ILE A 55 4.92 9.72 -8.06
C ILE A 55 4.00 10.27 -9.15
N PRO A 56 3.23 9.44 -9.90
CA PRO A 56 2.28 9.97 -10.88
C PRO A 56 1.27 10.94 -10.27
N ILE A 57 0.78 10.66 -9.05
CA ILE A 57 -0.19 11.51 -8.36
C ILE A 57 0.43 12.87 -8.03
N GLN A 58 1.63 12.86 -7.43
CA GLN A 58 2.33 14.08 -7.02
C GLN A 58 2.70 14.99 -8.20
N VAL A 59 3.08 14.38 -9.34
CA VAL A 59 3.36 15.14 -10.56
C VAL A 59 2.06 15.63 -11.22
N ALA A 60 1.03 14.79 -11.31
CA ALA A 60 -0.26 15.17 -11.90
C ALA A 60 -0.92 16.35 -11.17
N VAL A 61 -0.86 16.37 -9.84
CA VAL A 61 -1.43 17.46 -9.01
C VAL A 61 -0.57 18.73 -9.04
N GLY A 62 0.66 18.66 -9.56
CA GLY A 62 1.56 19.82 -9.70
C GLY A 62 2.41 20.10 -8.45
N ASN A 63 2.43 19.20 -7.46
CA ASN A 63 3.34 19.31 -6.31
C ASN A 63 4.80 19.15 -6.75
N TYR A 64 5.03 18.37 -7.80
CA TYR A 64 6.33 18.10 -8.42
C TYR A 64 6.27 18.40 -9.91
N ASP A 65 7.38 18.93 -10.45
CA ASP A 65 7.47 19.33 -11.86
C ASP A 65 7.74 18.12 -12.75
N LEU A 66 8.58 17.21 -12.25
CA LEU A 66 9.05 16.01 -12.92
C LEU A 66 8.95 14.81 -11.97
N GLY A 67 8.93 13.60 -12.53
CA GLY A 67 9.01 12.38 -11.74
C GLY A 67 9.54 11.19 -12.54
N ILE A 68 10.10 10.21 -11.84
CA ILE A 68 10.50 8.93 -12.43
C ILE A 68 9.71 7.81 -11.77
N CYS A 69 8.94 7.08 -12.57
CA CYS A 69 8.14 5.94 -12.10
C CYS A 69 7.95 4.94 -13.24
N SER A 70 7.39 3.78 -12.95
CA SER A 70 7.08 2.79 -13.97
C SER A 70 5.84 3.15 -14.79
N LEU A 71 5.79 2.67 -16.03
CA LEU A 71 4.65 2.87 -16.92
C LEU A 71 3.34 2.32 -16.33
N ASP A 72 3.39 1.20 -15.62
CA ASP A 72 2.21 0.62 -14.96
C ASP A 72 1.53 1.58 -13.98
N TRP A 73 2.28 2.34 -13.18
CA TRP A 73 1.70 3.34 -12.27
C TRP A 73 1.19 4.58 -13.01
N ILE A 74 1.78 4.93 -14.16
CA ILE A 74 1.27 6.00 -15.01
C ILE A 74 -0.09 5.59 -15.60
N GLU A 75 -0.19 4.40 -16.20
CA GLU A 75 -1.44 3.92 -16.78
C GLU A 75 -2.52 3.68 -15.72
N GLU A 76 -2.16 3.23 -14.51
CA GLU A 76 -3.10 3.08 -13.40
C GLU A 76 -3.74 4.43 -13.01
N LEU A 77 -2.96 5.52 -12.99
CA LEU A 77 -3.51 6.86 -12.76
C LEU A 77 -4.40 7.31 -13.92
N LEU A 78 -3.93 7.16 -15.16
CA LEU A 78 -4.64 7.63 -16.36
C LEU A 78 -5.91 6.83 -16.64
N ALA A 79 -5.98 5.57 -16.24
CA ALA A 79 -7.18 4.74 -16.29
C ALA A 79 -8.33 5.37 -15.49
N LYS A 80 -8.02 6.00 -14.35
CA LYS A 80 -9.01 6.71 -13.52
C LYS A 80 -9.19 8.18 -13.92
N TYR A 81 -8.10 8.84 -14.32
CA TYR A 81 -8.07 10.27 -14.62
C TYR A 81 -7.47 10.52 -16.01
N PRO A 82 -8.22 10.26 -17.10
CA PRO A 82 -7.71 10.36 -18.47
C PRO A 82 -7.34 11.79 -18.88
N THR A 83 -7.92 12.80 -18.22
CA THR A 83 -7.64 14.22 -18.44
C THR A 83 -6.60 14.79 -17.45
N SER A 84 -5.85 13.92 -16.76
CA SER A 84 -4.77 14.32 -15.86
C SER A 84 -3.73 15.18 -16.58
N ALA A 85 -3.17 16.17 -15.88
CA ALA A 85 -2.09 17.05 -16.37
C ALA A 85 -0.73 16.34 -16.46
N LEU A 86 -0.71 15.01 -16.65
CA LEU A 86 0.48 14.19 -16.62
C LEU A 86 0.99 13.90 -18.03
N LEU A 87 2.24 14.27 -18.31
CA LEU A 87 2.91 14.03 -19.59
C LEU A 87 3.92 12.88 -19.46
N LYS A 88 3.91 11.93 -20.40
CA LYS A 88 4.97 10.93 -20.59
C LYS A 88 6.08 11.57 -21.42
N VAL A 89 7.24 11.82 -20.82
CA VAL A 89 8.33 12.57 -21.46
C VAL A 89 9.30 11.63 -22.19
N ALA A 90 9.81 10.60 -21.51
CA ALA A 90 10.77 9.67 -22.10
C ALA A 90 10.73 8.30 -21.43
N ASP A 91 10.87 7.23 -22.23
CA ASP A 91 11.20 5.89 -21.74
C ASP A 91 12.68 5.89 -21.34
N LEU A 92 12.99 5.49 -20.11
CA LEU A 92 14.37 5.45 -19.58
C LEU A 92 15.08 4.11 -19.86
N GLU A 93 14.40 3.17 -20.52
CA GLU A 93 14.89 1.88 -21.02
C GLU A 93 15.34 0.86 -19.95
N TYR A 94 15.14 1.15 -18.66
CA TYR A 94 15.41 0.24 -17.54
C TYR A 94 14.14 -0.09 -16.75
N GLY A 95 14.28 -0.98 -15.75
CA GLY A 95 13.16 -1.39 -14.92
C GLY A 95 12.15 -2.28 -15.65
N LYS A 96 12.59 -2.93 -16.73
CA LYS A 96 11.74 -3.76 -17.60
C LYS A 96 11.03 -4.86 -16.80
N GLY A 97 9.74 -4.96 -17.03
CA GLY A 97 8.90 -6.08 -16.63
C GLY A 97 7.52 -5.97 -17.24
N ASN A 98 6.57 -6.78 -16.77
CA ASN A 98 5.21 -6.74 -17.29
C ASN A 98 4.17 -6.83 -16.19
N LEU A 99 3.03 -6.24 -16.46
CA LEU A 99 1.82 -6.41 -15.67
C LEU A 99 1.07 -7.65 -16.18
N TYR A 100 0.97 -8.67 -15.32
CA TYR A 100 0.37 -9.96 -15.63
C TYR A 100 -0.96 -10.12 -14.92
N LEU A 101 -1.97 -10.58 -15.65
CA LEU A 101 -3.08 -11.30 -15.07
C LEU A 101 -2.66 -12.75 -14.88
N ALA A 102 -2.79 -13.26 -13.66
CA ALA A 102 -2.36 -14.58 -13.27
C ALA A 102 -3.38 -15.26 -12.35
N ALA A 103 -3.28 -16.58 -12.25
CA ALA A 103 -4.01 -17.39 -11.29
C ALA A 103 -3.04 -18.22 -10.46
N SER A 104 -3.49 -18.78 -9.34
CA SER A 104 -2.66 -19.73 -8.58
C SER A 104 -2.49 -21.05 -9.34
N ARG A 105 -1.27 -21.60 -9.34
CA ARG A 105 -1.01 -22.97 -9.83
C ARG A 105 -1.76 -24.07 -9.07
N TYR A 106 -2.26 -23.74 -7.87
CA TYR A 106 -3.03 -24.65 -7.02
C TYR A 106 -4.54 -24.52 -7.23
N GLY A 107 -4.97 -23.53 -8.04
CA GLY A 107 -6.36 -23.36 -8.43
C GLY A 107 -6.69 -24.13 -9.70
N ASN A 108 -7.94 -23.99 -10.15
CA ASN A 108 -8.47 -24.66 -11.34
C ASN A 108 -8.32 -23.83 -12.64
N ILE A 109 -7.63 -22.69 -12.57
CA ILE A 109 -7.49 -21.76 -13.69
C ILE A 109 -6.06 -21.86 -14.22
N SER A 110 -5.94 -22.32 -15.45
CA SER A 110 -4.67 -22.51 -16.15
C SER A 110 -4.58 -21.72 -17.45
N SER A 111 -5.72 -21.31 -17.99
CA SER A 111 -5.83 -20.57 -19.25
C SER A 111 -6.95 -19.52 -19.21
N LEU A 112 -6.96 -18.61 -20.19
CA LEU A 112 -8.07 -17.65 -20.35
C LEU A 112 -9.40 -18.32 -20.72
N GLN A 113 -9.37 -19.52 -21.30
CA GLN A 113 -10.60 -20.24 -21.67
C GLN A 113 -11.37 -20.68 -20.42
N ASP A 114 -10.65 -21.01 -19.34
CA ASP A 114 -11.23 -21.39 -18.04
C ASP A 114 -12.06 -20.24 -17.44
N LEU A 115 -11.81 -18.98 -17.83
CA LEU A 115 -12.58 -17.81 -17.38
C LEU A 115 -13.98 -17.73 -18.00
N SER A 116 -14.24 -18.49 -19.05
CA SER A 116 -15.54 -18.57 -19.71
C SER A 116 -16.42 -19.70 -19.16
N THR A 117 -15.82 -20.68 -18.47
CA THR A 117 -16.48 -21.90 -18.02
C THR A 117 -16.32 -22.10 -16.52
N GLY A 118 -17.36 -21.79 -15.74
CA GLY A 118 -17.51 -22.37 -14.40
C GLY A 118 -17.76 -21.44 -13.22
N GLN A 119 -17.58 -20.12 -13.33
CA GLN A 119 -17.89 -19.19 -12.23
C GLN A 119 -18.71 -17.98 -12.66
N TYR A 120 -19.69 -17.63 -11.83
CA TYR A 120 -20.58 -16.49 -12.06
C TYR A 120 -20.02 -15.16 -11.56
N SER A 121 -18.98 -15.14 -10.69
CA SER A 121 -18.42 -13.92 -10.09
C SER A 121 -16.95 -14.09 -9.76
N TRP A 122 -16.06 -13.50 -10.56
CA TRP A 122 -14.60 -13.57 -10.38
C TRP A 122 -14.09 -12.60 -9.31
N ARG A 123 -13.19 -13.05 -8.42
CA ARG A 123 -12.51 -12.21 -7.42
C ARG A 123 -11.11 -11.89 -7.92
N ILE A 124 -10.83 -10.62 -8.21
CA ILE A 124 -9.54 -10.15 -8.71
C ILE A 124 -8.86 -9.33 -7.63
N VAL A 125 -7.67 -9.73 -7.20
CA VAL A 125 -6.87 -8.99 -6.21
C VAL A 125 -5.73 -8.25 -6.89
N THR A 126 -5.44 -7.02 -6.47
CA THR A 126 -4.40 -6.21 -7.12
C THR A 126 -4.02 -4.95 -6.34
N GLU A 127 -2.83 -4.40 -6.60
CA GLU A 127 -2.50 -3.01 -6.26
C GLU A 127 -2.93 -2.01 -7.35
N TYR A 128 -3.40 -2.49 -8.52
CA TYR A 128 -3.77 -1.72 -9.71
C TYR A 128 -5.29 -1.83 -10.01
N PRO A 129 -6.17 -1.35 -9.11
CA PRO A 129 -7.61 -1.59 -9.23
C PRO A 129 -8.22 -1.05 -10.53
N ASN A 130 -7.74 0.10 -11.05
CA ASN A 130 -8.30 0.68 -12.26
C ASN A 130 -7.91 -0.14 -13.51
N LEU A 131 -6.64 -0.57 -13.60
CA LEU A 131 -6.21 -1.47 -14.68
C LEU A 131 -6.85 -2.86 -14.57
N ALA A 132 -7.10 -3.37 -13.37
CA ALA A 132 -7.84 -4.63 -13.19
C ALA A 132 -9.28 -4.54 -13.71
N GLU A 133 -9.95 -3.40 -13.51
CA GLU A 133 -11.30 -3.16 -14.02
C GLU A 133 -11.30 -3.15 -15.55
N ILE A 134 -10.40 -2.38 -16.15
CA ILE A 134 -10.23 -2.35 -17.61
C ILE A 134 -9.94 -3.76 -18.15
N ALA A 135 -9.05 -4.51 -17.50
CA ALA A 135 -8.71 -5.86 -17.91
C ALA A 135 -9.92 -6.81 -17.84
N ALA A 136 -10.69 -6.76 -16.75
CA ALA A 136 -11.90 -7.57 -16.56
C ALA A 136 -12.97 -7.27 -17.62
N LEU A 137 -13.18 -5.98 -17.91
CA LEU A 137 -14.12 -5.53 -18.96
C LEU A 137 -13.66 -5.97 -20.35
N ASN A 138 -12.36 -5.84 -20.67
CA ASN A 138 -11.79 -6.28 -21.94
C ASN A 138 -11.86 -7.81 -22.14
N LEU A 139 -11.78 -8.57 -21.04
CA LEU A 139 -12.00 -10.01 -21.04
C LEU A 139 -13.48 -10.40 -21.03
N ARG A 140 -14.39 -9.42 -20.98
CA ARG A 140 -15.85 -9.61 -20.96
C ARG A 140 -16.31 -10.51 -19.80
N LEU A 141 -15.66 -10.38 -18.64
CA LEU A 141 -16.07 -11.11 -17.44
C LEU A 141 -17.47 -10.65 -17.01
N ARG A 142 -18.43 -11.60 -16.96
CA ARG A 142 -19.85 -11.28 -16.73
C ARG A 142 -20.13 -10.64 -15.38
N ARG A 143 -19.47 -11.13 -14.31
CA ARG A 143 -19.44 -10.47 -13.01
C ARG A 143 -18.06 -10.65 -12.42
N PHE A 144 -17.56 -9.59 -11.81
CA PHE A 144 -16.28 -9.60 -11.12
C PHE A 144 -16.32 -8.62 -9.95
N ARG A 145 -15.40 -8.81 -9.01
CA ARG A 145 -15.13 -7.91 -7.88
C ARG A 145 -13.64 -7.69 -7.81
N ILE A 146 -13.24 -6.44 -7.60
CA ILE A 146 -11.84 -6.05 -7.45
C ILE A 146 -11.57 -5.79 -5.99
N PHE A 147 -10.55 -6.46 -5.47
CA PHE A 147 -10.05 -6.31 -4.11
C PHE A 147 -8.72 -5.56 -4.18
N PRO A 148 -8.73 -4.23 -3.99
CA PRO A 148 -7.49 -3.48 -3.88
C PRO A 148 -6.75 -3.92 -2.62
N VAL A 149 -5.43 -4.07 -2.73
CA VAL A 149 -4.55 -4.42 -1.60
C VAL A 149 -3.37 -3.48 -1.52
N TRP A 150 -2.76 -3.37 -0.34
CA TRP A 150 -1.61 -2.50 -0.09
C TRP A 150 -0.27 -3.07 -0.58
N GLY A 151 -0.24 -4.36 -0.91
CA GLY A 151 0.93 -5.09 -1.40
C GLY A 151 0.76 -6.60 -1.24
N ALA A 152 1.78 -7.36 -1.63
CA ALA A 152 1.81 -8.83 -1.50
C ALA A 152 0.58 -9.53 -2.13
N ALA A 153 0.13 -9.01 -3.28
CA ALA A 153 -1.08 -9.49 -3.94
C ALA A 153 -0.99 -10.97 -4.35
N GLU A 154 0.21 -11.48 -4.61
CA GLU A 154 0.50 -12.88 -4.96
C GLU A 154 0.07 -13.88 -3.87
N VAL A 155 -0.10 -13.41 -2.63
CA VAL A 155 -0.49 -14.24 -1.50
C VAL A 155 -1.96 -14.64 -1.57
N TYR A 156 -2.82 -13.86 -2.24
CA TYR A 156 -4.27 -14.00 -2.13
C TYR A 156 -4.89 -15.17 -2.89
N PRO A 157 -4.48 -15.49 -4.14
CA PRO A 157 -5.01 -16.66 -4.83
C PRO A 157 -4.45 -17.99 -4.31
N PRO A 158 -5.22 -19.09 -4.33
CA PRO A 158 -6.60 -19.19 -4.85
C PRO A 158 -7.70 -19.00 -3.77
N GLU A 159 -7.33 -18.92 -2.50
CA GLU A 159 -8.29 -19.09 -1.40
C GLU A 159 -9.16 -17.84 -1.22
N SER A 160 -8.52 -16.67 -1.27
CA SER A 160 -9.15 -15.38 -1.01
C SER A 160 -9.44 -14.59 -2.29
N ALA A 161 -8.91 -15.04 -3.43
CA ALA A 161 -9.12 -14.46 -4.76
C ALA A 161 -8.93 -15.52 -5.85
N ASP A 162 -9.59 -15.37 -6.98
CA ASP A 162 -9.46 -16.32 -8.11
C ASP A 162 -8.32 -15.89 -9.04
N LEU A 163 -8.18 -14.58 -9.24
CA LEU A 163 -7.19 -13.96 -10.11
C LEU A 163 -6.39 -12.91 -9.36
N VAL A 164 -5.16 -12.69 -9.82
CA VAL A 164 -4.32 -11.58 -9.38
C VAL A 164 -3.79 -10.80 -10.57
N LEU A 165 -3.83 -9.47 -10.47
CA LEU A 165 -3.13 -8.58 -11.37
C LEU A 165 -1.92 -7.99 -10.65
N LEU A 166 -0.71 -8.31 -11.09
CA LEU A 166 0.52 -7.83 -10.46
C LEU A 166 1.65 -7.65 -11.48
N TRP A 167 2.63 -6.82 -11.11
CA TRP A 167 3.85 -6.66 -11.91
C TRP A 167 4.85 -7.77 -11.57
N SER A 168 5.48 -8.34 -12.59
CA SER A 168 6.60 -9.27 -12.47
C SER A 168 7.64 -8.97 -13.54
N LYS A 169 8.92 -9.23 -13.27
CA LYS A 169 9.97 -9.02 -14.28
C LYS A 169 9.77 -9.94 -15.49
N ASP A 170 9.46 -11.19 -15.21
CA ASP A 170 9.27 -12.24 -16.20
C ASP A 170 8.33 -13.34 -15.66
N GLU A 171 7.96 -14.29 -16.53
CA GLU A 171 7.13 -15.43 -16.12
C GLU A 171 7.84 -16.39 -15.14
N PRO A 172 9.15 -16.69 -15.25
CA PRO A 172 9.86 -17.48 -14.25
C PRO A 172 9.73 -16.93 -12.81
N GLU A 173 9.84 -15.61 -12.62
CA GLU A 173 9.63 -14.98 -11.31
C GLU A 173 8.19 -15.18 -10.81
N LEU A 174 7.20 -15.01 -11.70
CA LEU A 174 5.79 -15.25 -11.39
C LEU A 174 5.53 -16.71 -10.97
N LYS A 175 6.12 -17.66 -11.71
CA LYS A 175 6.05 -19.11 -11.41
C LYS A 175 6.72 -19.45 -10.08
N ALA A 176 7.80 -18.75 -9.71
CA ALA A 176 8.45 -18.88 -8.41
C ALA A 176 7.54 -18.44 -7.25
N GLN A 177 6.55 -17.57 -7.51
CA GLN A 177 5.49 -17.19 -6.56
C GLN A 177 4.28 -18.13 -6.60
N ASN A 178 4.38 -19.28 -7.28
CA ASN A 178 3.31 -20.25 -7.47
C ASN A 178 2.10 -19.71 -8.26
N LEU A 179 2.35 -18.78 -9.18
CA LEU A 179 1.35 -18.21 -10.06
C LEU A 179 1.56 -18.68 -11.51
N THR A 180 0.46 -18.93 -12.20
CA THR A 180 0.41 -19.25 -13.62
C THR A 180 0.00 -17.99 -14.39
N PRO A 181 0.86 -17.45 -15.28
CA PRO A 181 0.50 -16.30 -16.12
C PRO A 181 -0.62 -16.68 -17.07
N LEU A 182 -1.69 -15.88 -17.12
CA LEU A 182 -2.81 -16.06 -18.06
C LEU A 182 -2.73 -15.07 -19.22
N LYS A 183 -2.35 -13.82 -18.93
CA LYS A 183 -2.25 -12.77 -19.94
C LYS A 183 -1.26 -11.68 -19.51
N THR A 184 -0.41 -11.26 -20.43
CA THR A 184 0.35 -10.01 -20.30
C THR A 184 -0.51 -8.84 -20.73
N LEU A 185 -0.71 -7.85 -19.85
CA LEU A 185 -1.57 -6.69 -20.11
C LEU A 185 -0.79 -5.46 -20.54
N LEU A 186 0.40 -5.26 -19.96
CA LEU A 186 1.23 -4.09 -20.22
C LEU A 186 2.70 -4.46 -20.04
N SER A 187 3.54 -4.15 -21.01
CA SER A 187 5.00 -4.11 -20.82
C SER A 187 5.38 -2.77 -20.20
N SER A 188 6.11 -2.80 -19.09
CA SER A 188 6.38 -1.62 -18.28
C SER A 188 7.87 -1.40 -18.08
N ASN A 189 8.31 -0.17 -18.35
CA ASN A 189 9.65 0.35 -18.14
C ASN A 189 9.57 1.59 -17.22
N ALA A 190 10.71 2.02 -16.70
CA ALA A 190 10.82 3.31 -16.03
C ALA A 190 10.64 4.46 -17.05
N PHE A 191 9.84 5.45 -16.69
CA PHE A 191 9.54 6.62 -17.49
C PHE A 191 9.85 7.89 -16.72
N LEU A 192 10.38 8.88 -17.44
CA LEU A 192 10.35 10.27 -16.99
C LEU A 192 8.99 10.86 -17.35
N ILE A 193 8.34 11.46 -16.35
CA ILE A 193 7.06 12.15 -16.48
C ILE A 193 7.19 13.62 -16.06
N ALA A 194 6.27 14.45 -16.54
CA ALA A 194 6.20 15.87 -16.21
C ALA A 194 4.76 16.32 -15.95
N ASN A 195 4.62 17.35 -15.15
CA ASN A 195 3.37 18.09 -15.05
C ASN A 195 3.22 19.02 -16.27
N GLN A 196 2.04 19.05 -16.89
CA GLN A 196 1.77 19.82 -18.10
C GLN A 196 1.92 21.33 -17.92
N GLU A 197 1.44 21.88 -16.80
CA GLU A 197 1.56 23.32 -16.51
C GLU A 197 3.03 23.69 -16.26
N SER A 198 3.74 22.89 -15.44
CA SER A 198 5.18 23.09 -15.23
C SER A 198 5.97 22.97 -16.53
N TRP A 199 5.61 22.04 -17.42
CA TRP A 199 6.23 21.88 -18.73
C TRP A 199 6.07 23.12 -19.61
N GLN A 200 4.93 23.80 -19.53
CA GLN A 200 4.64 24.99 -20.33
C GLN A 200 5.23 26.28 -19.73
N THR A 201 5.31 26.37 -18.41
CA THR A 201 5.63 27.63 -17.70
C THR A 201 7.06 27.70 -17.17
N LYS A 202 7.73 26.56 -16.96
CA LYS A 202 9.07 26.49 -16.37
C LYS A 202 10.10 26.01 -17.40
N ASN A 203 11.35 26.44 -17.23
CA ASN A 203 12.46 25.95 -18.05
C ASN A 203 12.92 24.56 -17.59
N VAL A 204 12.21 23.53 -18.06
CA VAL A 204 12.53 22.11 -17.78
C VAL A 204 13.62 21.55 -18.69
N SER A 205 13.91 22.21 -19.81
CA SER A 205 14.78 21.72 -20.89
C SER A 205 16.19 21.37 -20.40
N GLN A 206 16.74 22.14 -19.48
CA GLN A 206 18.07 21.87 -18.91
C GLN A 206 18.12 20.53 -18.17
N ILE A 207 17.04 20.14 -17.49
CA ILE A 207 16.97 18.87 -16.76
C ILE A 207 16.74 17.72 -17.73
N ILE A 208 15.88 17.92 -18.74
CA ILE A 208 15.62 16.91 -19.78
C ILE A 208 16.90 16.55 -20.53
N ALA A 209 17.78 17.52 -20.80
CA ALA A 209 19.06 17.29 -21.46
C ALA A 209 19.93 16.22 -20.76
N TYR A 210 19.92 16.15 -19.43
CA TYR A 210 20.64 15.11 -18.68
C TYR A 210 20.09 13.71 -18.94
N PHE A 211 18.77 13.57 -18.99
CA PHE A 211 18.14 12.29 -19.30
C PHE A 211 18.33 11.89 -20.77
N SER A 212 18.22 12.85 -21.69
CA SER A 212 18.53 12.64 -23.11
C SER A 212 19.98 12.20 -23.31
N GLN A 213 20.94 12.85 -22.65
CA GLN A 213 22.35 12.45 -22.65
C GLN A 213 22.50 11.00 -22.17
N GLY A 214 21.88 10.64 -21.04
CA GLY A 214 21.90 9.28 -20.52
C GLY A 214 21.36 8.25 -21.51
N LEU A 215 20.29 8.58 -22.24
CA LEU A 215 19.71 7.72 -23.28
C LEU A 215 20.62 7.55 -24.49
N GLU A 216 21.42 8.58 -24.83
CA GLU A 216 22.37 8.56 -25.95
C GLU A 216 23.72 7.89 -25.59
N MET A 217 23.99 7.64 -24.30
CA MET A 217 25.22 6.97 -23.87
C MET A 217 25.37 5.58 -24.52
N LYS A 218 26.53 5.33 -25.14
CA LYS A 218 26.87 4.01 -25.69
C LYS A 218 26.95 2.93 -24.61
N ALA A 219 27.51 3.26 -23.45
CA ALA A 219 27.59 2.37 -22.30
C ALA A 219 26.48 2.74 -21.30
N LYS A 220 25.56 1.81 -21.05
CA LYS A 220 24.43 1.99 -20.13
C LYS A 220 24.54 1.04 -18.92
N PRO A 221 25.41 1.31 -17.93
CA PRO A 221 25.66 0.40 -16.80
C PRO A 221 24.41 0.11 -15.97
N TRP A 222 23.49 1.06 -15.85
CA TRP A 222 22.23 0.90 -15.10
C TRP A 222 21.33 -0.21 -15.67
N LEU A 223 21.44 -0.55 -16.97
CA LEU A 223 20.71 -1.68 -17.57
C LEU A 223 21.14 -3.04 -17.01
N LYS A 224 22.32 -3.12 -16.40
CA LYS A 224 22.88 -4.37 -15.85
C LYS A 224 22.45 -4.62 -14.40
N ILE A 225 21.88 -3.62 -13.72
CA ILE A 225 21.50 -3.73 -12.32
C ILE A 225 20.22 -4.56 -12.21
N LYS A 226 20.31 -5.71 -11.53
CA LYS A 226 19.16 -6.57 -11.26
C LYS A 226 18.56 -6.21 -9.89
N PRO A 227 17.23 -6.01 -9.79
CA PRO A 227 16.58 -5.88 -8.50
C PRO A 227 16.64 -7.21 -7.72
N GLU A 228 16.74 -7.12 -6.40
CA GLU A 228 16.66 -8.28 -5.52
C GLU A 228 15.23 -8.84 -5.51
N SER A 229 15.10 -10.15 -5.64
CA SER A 229 13.82 -10.86 -5.51
C SER A 229 13.85 -11.73 -4.25
N VAL A 230 12.83 -11.59 -3.41
CA VAL A 230 12.66 -12.45 -2.23
C VAL A 230 11.92 -13.71 -2.67
N LYS A 231 12.59 -14.86 -2.57
CA LYS A 231 12.01 -16.16 -2.91
C LYS A 231 11.15 -16.65 -1.75
N SER A 232 9.85 -16.82 -1.99
CA SER A 232 8.96 -17.57 -1.12
C SER A 232 8.85 -19.00 -1.67
N SER A 233 9.62 -19.95 -1.12
CA SER A 233 9.40 -21.37 -1.39
C SER A 233 8.36 -21.91 -0.42
N ASN A 234 7.27 -22.47 -0.93
CA ASN A 234 6.36 -23.26 -0.10
C ASN A 234 5.65 -24.34 -0.89
N ASN A 235 5.68 -25.55 -0.35
CA ASN A 235 4.89 -26.70 -0.78
C ASN A 235 3.54 -26.68 -0.05
N PHE A 236 2.68 -25.73 -0.42
CA PHE A 236 1.32 -25.64 0.08
C PHE A 236 0.36 -26.47 -0.77
N ARG A 237 -0.65 -27.07 -0.14
CA ARG A 237 -1.81 -27.66 -0.81
C ARG A 237 -3.05 -27.07 -0.13
N PRO A 238 -3.91 -26.33 -0.85
CA PRO A 238 -5.11 -25.74 -0.25
C PRO A 238 -6.10 -26.82 0.17
N ASP A 239 -6.71 -26.60 1.34
CA ASP A 239 -7.92 -27.29 1.77
C ASP A 239 -9.06 -26.27 1.73
N PHE A 240 -9.95 -26.44 0.75
CA PHE A 240 -11.05 -25.52 0.45
C PHE A 240 -12.37 -25.94 1.10
N SER A 241 -12.35 -26.82 2.11
CA SER A 241 -13.59 -27.21 2.79
C SER A 241 -14.32 -25.98 3.35
N GLU A 242 -15.60 -25.84 3.01
CA GLU A 242 -16.48 -24.76 3.51
C GLU A 242 -16.67 -24.82 5.02
N GLU A 243 -16.27 -25.92 5.68
CA GLU A 243 -16.33 -26.09 7.13
C GLU A 243 -15.14 -25.44 7.85
N LYS A 244 -14.07 -25.05 7.14
CA LYS A 244 -12.86 -24.49 7.76
C LYS A 244 -12.98 -22.99 8.03
N ILE A 245 -12.50 -22.58 9.19
CA ILE A 245 -12.37 -21.17 9.57
C ILE A 245 -11.11 -20.60 8.93
N TRP A 246 -11.24 -19.45 8.29
CA TRP A 246 -10.10 -18.67 7.80
C TRP A 246 -9.73 -17.56 8.79
N LEU A 247 -8.53 -17.67 9.37
CA LEU A 247 -7.92 -16.68 10.26
C LEU A 247 -6.81 -15.92 9.52
N ALA A 248 -6.98 -14.61 9.38
CA ALA A 248 -5.92 -13.72 8.90
C ALA A 248 -5.03 -13.23 10.05
N LEU A 249 -3.71 -13.31 9.86
CA LEU A 249 -2.70 -12.83 10.80
C LEU A 249 -1.85 -11.71 10.18
N PRO A 250 -1.32 -10.79 11.00
CA PRO A 250 -0.58 -9.64 10.50
C PRO A 250 0.87 -10.00 10.17
N ASP A 251 1.43 -9.34 9.15
CA ASP A 251 2.87 -9.25 8.95
C ASP A 251 3.45 -7.97 9.60
N GLY A 252 4.77 -7.80 9.50
CA GLY A 252 5.44 -6.58 9.94
C GLY A 252 5.47 -6.42 11.46
N HIS A 253 5.31 -5.18 11.94
CA HIS A 253 5.51 -4.85 13.35
C HIS A 253 4.52 -5.52 14.32
N GLN A 254 3.35 -5.95 13.84
CA GLN A 254 2.37 -6.67 14.66
C GLN A 254 2.62 -8.18 14.70
N GLN A 255 3.51 -8.71 13.86
CA GLN A 255 3.77 -10.16 13.81
C GLN A 255 4.38 -10.70 15.12
N PRO A 256 5.47 -10.14 15.67
CA PRO A 256 6.04 -10.65 16.91
C PRO A 256 5.06 -10.71 18.10
N PRO A 257 4.34 -9.62 18.46
CA PRO A 257 3.42 -9.68 19.59
C PRO A 257 2.20 -10.58 19.31
N THR A 258 1.78 -10.71 18.04
CA THR A 258 0.72 -11.67 17.68
C THR A 258 1.20 -13.12 17.81
N ALA A 259 2.44 -13.41 17.42
CA ALA A 259 3.02 -14.73 17.60
C ALA A 259 3.14 -15.10 19.09
N GLU A 260 3.49 -14.13 19.94
CA GLU A 260 3.50 -14.31 21.40
C GLU A 260 2.10 -14.62 21.95
N LEU A 261 1.08 -13.84 21.57
CA LEU A 261 -0.32 -14.10 21.94
C LEU A 261 -0.73 -15.52 21.55
N LEU A 262 -0.43 -15.95 20.32
CA LEU A 262 -0.80 -17.27 19.81
C LEU A 262 -0.15 -18.40 20.62
N ASN A 263 1.12 -18.24 21.00
CA ASN A 263 1.81 -19.18 21.88
C ASN A 263 1.17 -19.23 23.28
N GLN A 264 0.79 -18.09 23.84
CA GLN A 264 0.15 -18.01 25.16
C GLN A 264 -1.20 -18.75 25.18
N VAL A 265 -1.93 -18.74 24.08
CA VAL A 265 -3.23 -19.44 23.97
C VAL A 265 -3.12 -20.88 23.48
N GLY A 266 -1.88 -21.38 23.27
CA GLY A 266 -1.63 -22.73 22.79
C GLY A 266 -1.98 -22.96 21.32
N LEU A 267 -2.08 -21.90 20.50
CA LEU A 267 -2.26 -21.98 19.05
C LEU A 267 -0.89 -22.01 18.37
N LEU A 268 -0.34 -23.21 18.16
CA LEU A 268 0.99 -23.37 17.60
C LEU A 268 0.96 -23.34 16.06
N LEU A 269 1.56 -22.29 15.49
CA LEU A 269 1.59 -22.11 14.03
C LEU A 269 2.97 -22.37 13.45
N LYS A 270 3.09 -23.45 12.67
CA LYS A 270 4.33 -23.75 11.96
C LYS A 270 4.54 -22.75 10.83
N GLY A 271 5.61 -21.96 10.95
CA GLY A 271 5.98 -20.93 9.98
C GLY A 271 5.47 -19.53 10.31
N TYR A 272 4.93 -19.31 11.52
CA TYR A 272 4.63 -17.97 12.01
C TYR A 272 5.28 -17.77 13.38
N SER A 273 6.36 -16.99 13.42
CA SER A 273 7.10 -16.68 14.64
C SER A 273 7.63 -15.25 14.57
N GLU A 274 8.33 -14.78 15.60
CA GLU A 274 8.98 -13.46 15.58
C GLU A 274 9.90 -13.26 14.37
N ASN A 275 10.70 -14.29 14.02
CA ASN A 275 11.73 -14.21 12.98
C ASN A 275 11.37 -14.96 11.69
N GLY A 276 10.31 -15.77 11.71
CA GLY A 276 9.90 -16.62 10.60
C GLY A 276 8.52 -16.24 10.07
N LEU A 277 8.44 -15.88 8.80
CA LEU A 277 7.19 -15.52 8.14
C LEU A 277 6.90 -16.42 6.94
N ASN A 278 5.93 -17.31 7.12
CA ASN A 278 5.26 -18.02 6.05
C ASN A 278 3.92 -17.33 5.77
N ARG A 279 3.63 -17.04 4.51
CA ARG A 279 2.34 -16.46 4.10
C ARG A 279 1.14 -17.39 4.32
N ARG A 280 1.39 -18.70 4.46
CA ARG A 280 0.40 -19.74 4.77
C ARG A 280 0.92 -20.67 5.88
N PRO A 281 0.96 -20.19 7.14
CA PRO A 281 1.36 -21.01 8.28
C PRO A 281 0.43 -22.21 8.44
N ARG A 282 0.94 -23.31 8.98
CA ARG A 282 0.10 -24.48 9.32
C ARG A 282 -0.32 -24.41 10.78
N SER A 283 -1.63 -24.50 10.99
CA SER A 283 -2.24 -24.70 12.30
C SER A 283 -2.18 -26.17 12.71
N ASP A 284 -2.09 -26.42 14.01
CA ASP A 284 -2.33 -27.73 14.62
C ASP A 284 -3.83 -28.04 14.79
N MET A 285 -4.69 -27.02 14.66
CA MET A 285 -6.14 -27.19 14.62
C MET A 285 -6.63 -27.52 13.21
N ASP A 286 -7.19 -28.72 13.03
CA ASP A 286 -7.67 -29.24 11.73
C ASP A 286 -8.66 -28.32 11.02
N ARG A 287 -9.51 -27.62 11.79
CA ARG A 287 -10.59 -26.74 11.28
C ARG A 287 -10.15 -25.29 11.04
N VAL A 288 -8.89 -24.94 11.27
CA VAL A 288 -8.40 -23.56 11.13
C VAL A 288 -7.36 -23.45 10.03
N ASN A 289 -7.70 -22.70 8.98
CA ASN A 289 -6.76 -22.25 7.97
C ASN A 289 -6.23 -20.87 8.34
N VAL A 290 -4.92 -20.69 8.19
CA VAL A 290 -4.24 -19.42 8.52
C VAL A 290 -3.58 -18.82 7.29
N LYS A 291 -3.69 -17.50 7.17
CA LYS A 291 -3.03 -16.74 6.13
C LYS A 291 -2.46 -15.45 6.69
N VAL A 292 -1.26 -15.08 6.26
CA VAL A 292 -0.62 -13.84 6.70
C VAL A 292 -0.73 -12.78 5.62
N ILE A 293 -1.49 -11.74 5.92
CA ILE A 293 -1.70 -10.59 5.03
C ILE A 293 -1.42 -9.29 5.78
N ARG A 294 -1.39 -8.18 5.05
CA ARG A 294 -1.14 -6.87 5.64
C ARG A 294 -2.32 -6.42 6.51
N PRO A 295 -2.10 -5.86 7.72
CA PRO A 295 -3.17 -5.40 8.61
C PRO A 295 -4.19 -4.48 7.95
N GLN A 296 -3.72 -3.61 7.05
CA GLN A 296 -4.53 -2.64 6.28
C GLN A 296 -5.63 -3.30 5.44
N ASP A 297 -5.34 -4.49 4.90
CA ASP A 297 -6.26 -5.17 3.99
C ASP A 297 -7.34 -5.97 4.75
N MET A 298 -7.09 -6.32 6.01
CA MET A 298 -7.90 -7.29 6.75
C MET A 298 -9.37 -6.89 6.96
N PRO A 299 -9.72 -5.64 7.36
CA PRO A 299 -11.11 -5.27 7.60
C PRO A 299 -11.99 -5.47 6.36
N LEU A 300 -11.48 -5.10 5.18
CA LEU A 300 -12.18 -5.28 3.91
C LEU A 300 -12.37 -6.77 3.58
N GLN A 301 -11.34 -7.59 3.81
CA GLN A 301 -11.39 -9.02 3.50
C GLN A 301 -12.35 -9.76 4.44
N VAL A 302 -12.36 -9.43 5.73
CA VAL A 302 -13.33 -9.96 6.70
C VAL A 302 -14.75 -9.50 6.37
N ALA A 303 -14.95 -8.23 6.05
CA ALA A 303 -16.26 -7.69 5.68
C ALA A 303 -16.87 -8.40 4.47
N ASN A 304 -16.05 -8.80 3.50
CA ASN A 304 -16.46 -9.54 2.30
C ASN A 304 -16.59 -11.05 2.50
N GLY A 305 -16.26 -11.58 3.69
CA GLY A 305 -16.31 -13.01 3.99
C GLY A 305 -15.16 -13.82 3.41
N ASN A 306 -14.08 -13.18 2.94
CA ASN A 306 -12.86 -13.87 2.49
C ASN A 306 -12.04 -14.42 3.67
N PHE A 307 -12.22 -13.85 4.86
CA PHE A 307 -11.77 -14.41 6.14
C PHE A 307 -12.92 -14.36 7.14
N ASP A 308 -12.96 -15.34 8.04
CA ASP A 308 -13.94 -15.39 9.13
C ASP A 308 -13.48 -14.52 10.31
N LEU A 309 -12.18 -14.56 10.61
CA LEU A 309 -11.52 -13.84 11.69
C LEU A 309 -10.22 -13.18 11.21
N ALA A 310 -9.82 -12.08 11.84
CA ALA A 310 -8.50 -11.49 11.63
C ALA A 310 -7.96 -10.80 12.89
N ILE A 311 -6.64 -10.81 13.07
CA ILE A 311 -5.94 -10.00 14.09
C ILE A 311 -5.33 -8.78 13.42
N THR A 312 -5.85 -7.58 13.73
CA THR A 312 -5.40 -6.29 13.16
C THR A 312 -5.44 -5.19 14.22
N GLY A 313 -5.10 -3.94 13.86
CA GLY A 313 -5.24 -2.78 14.74
C GLY A 313 -6.65 -2.16 14.71
N LYS A 314 -7.10 -1.62 15.85
CA LYS A 314 -8.37 -0.88 15.95
C LYS A 314 -8.42 0.35 15.04
N ASP A 315 -7.28 0.96 14.77
CA ASP A 315 -7.07 2.03 13.79
C ASP A 315 -7.49 1.59 12.39
N TRP A 316 -7.05 0.42 11.91
CA TRP A 316 -7.45 -0.09 10.60
C TRP A 316 -8.92 -0.48 10.54
N LEU A 317 -9.46 -1.07 11.62
CA LEU A 317 -10.89 -1.33 11.73
C LEU A 317 -11.70 -0.02 11.63
N LEU A 318 -11.29 1.01 12.38
CA LEU A 318 -11.99 2.29 12.39
C LEU A 318 -11.91 3.00 11.03
N ASP A 319 -10.75 2.99 10.36
CA ASP A 319 -10.60 3.59 9.03
C ASP A 319 -11.56 2.94 8.02
N HIS A 320 -11.66 1.61 8.05
CA HIS A 320 -12.64 0.89 7.23
C HIS A 320 -14.09 1.26 7.58
N LEU A 321 -14.44 1.34 8.87
CA LEU A 321 -15.80 1.70 9.32
C LEU A 321 -16.16 3.16 9.04
N CYS A 322 -15.18 4.07 8.98
CA CYS A 322 -15.40 5.46 8.56
C CYS A 322 -15.86 5.53 7.10
N ARG A 323 -15.33 4.65 6.24
CA ARG A 323 -15.74 4.53 4.84
C ARG A 323 -17.03 3.72 4.67
N PHE A 324 -17.20 2.67 5.45
CA PHE A 324 -18.32 1.73 5.35
C PHE A 324 -19.03 1.55 6.71
N PRO A 325 -19.83 2.54 7.16
CA PRO A 325 -20.48 2.47 8.49
C PRO A 325 -21.38 1.25 8.69
N SER A 326 -22.00 0.77 7.60
CA SER A 326 -22.86 -0.42 7.60
C SER A 326 -22.11 -1.73 7.39
N SER A 327 -20.77 -1.72 7.43
CA SER A 327 -19.98 -2.93 7.21
C SER A 327 -20.29 -4.00 8.27
N PRO A 328 -20.33 -5.29 7.90
CA PRO A 328 -20.60 -6.36 8.86
C PRO A 328 -19.38 -6.70 9.73
N VAL A 329 -18.20 -6.13 9.48
CA VAL A 329 -17.02 -6.36 10.31
C VAL A 329 -17.17 -5.67 11.67
N THR A 330 -16.72 -6.34 12.74
CA THR A 330 -16.78 -5.82 14.11
C THR A 330 -15.58 -6.27 14.92
N GLU A 331 -15.22 -5.48 15.92
CA GLU A 331 -14.34 -5.89 17.01
C GLU A 331 -15.03 -7.00 17.83
N LEU A 332 -14.28 -8.05 18.17
CA LEU A 332 -14.71 -9.18 18.98
C LEU A 332 -13.94 -9.29 20.30
N VAL A 333 -12.65 -8.95 20.26
CA VAL A 333 -11.73 -8.96 21.40
C VAL A 333 -10.71 -7.83 21.23
N ASP A 334 -10.54 -7.01 22.26
CA ASP A 334 -9.39 -6.11 22.40
C ASP A 334 -8.28 -6.86 23.14
N PHE A 335 -7.06 -6.89 22.59
CA PHE A 335 -5.94 -7.58 23.22
C PHE A 335 -5.09 -6.70 24.13
N GLY A 336 -5.27 -5.38 24.11
CA GLY A 336 -4.54 -4.44 24.97
C GLY A 336 -3.06 -4.22 24.63
N PHE A 337 -2.46 -5.01 23.73
CA PHE A 337 -1.09 -4.81 23.24
C PHE A 337 -1.03 -4.02 21.93
N GLY A 338 0.19 -3.70 21.48
CA GLY A 338 0.40 -3.01 20.21
C GLY A 338 -0.11 -1.56 20.25
N GLN A 339 -0.06 -0.93 21.43
CA GLN A 339 -0.62 0.39 21.67
C GLN A 339 0.03 1.45 20.78
N VAL A 340 -0.80 2.14 20.00
CA VAL A 340 -0.44 3.32 19.21
C VAL A 340 -1.50 4.40 19.38
N LYS A 341 -1.13 5.65 19.09
CA LYS A 341 -2.07 6.77 18.98
C LYS A 341 -2.12 7.25 17.55
N VAL A 342 -3.30 7.39 16.96
CA VAL A 342 -3.45 8.15 15.72
C VAL A 342 -3.57 9.62 16.09
N VAL A 343 -2.68 10.44 15.55
CA VAL A 343 -2.45 11.82 15.95
C VAL A 343 -2.53 12.75 14.76
N ALA A 344 -2.99 13.97 15.02
CA ALA A 344 -2.90 15.09 14.08
C ALA A 344 -1.59 15.84 14.34
N VAL A 345 -0.78 16.00 13.31
CA VAL A 345 0.62 16.45 13.41
C VAL A 345 0.86 17.60 12.44
N VAL A 346 1.59 18.62 12.88
CA VAL A 346 2.03 19.75 12.05
C VAL A 346 3.54 19.98 12.22
N SER A 347 4.15 20.73 11.30
CA SER A 347 5.53 21.20 11.49
C SER A 347 5.65 22.06 12.75
N GLN A 348 6.78 21.96 13.47
CA GLN A 348 7.00 22.78 14.66
C GLN A 348 6.93 24.29 14.36
N ASP A 349 7.45 24.68 13.20
CA ASP A 349 7.48 26.07 12.74
C ASP A 349 6.11 26.56 12.26
N PHE A 350 5.13 25.68 12.17
CA PHE A 350 3.77 26.06 11.79
C PHE A 350 3.07 26.75 12.96
N PRO A 351 2.53 27.98 12.78
CA PRO A 351 2.00 28.82 13.86
C PRO A 351 0.59 28.40 14.27
N VAL A 352 0.43 27.11 14.58
CA VAL A 352 -0.82 26.45 14.95
C VAL A 352 -0.55 25.58 16.17
N ALA A 353 -1.38 25.70 17.21
CA ALA A 353 -1.34 24.82 18.37
C ALA A 353 -2.50 23.81 18.39
N ASN A 354 -3.63 24.13 17.75
CA ASN A 354 -4.85 23.31 17.74
C ASN A 354 -5.65 23.49 16.44
N ILE A 355 -6.70 22.69 16.28
CA ILE A 355 -7.57 22.70 15.11
C ILE A 355 -8.31 24.05 14.91
N ASP A 356 -8.58 24.79 15.99
CA ASP A 356 -9.20 26.12 15.90
C ASP A 356 -8.26 27.14 15.25
N ASN A 357 -6.97 27.09 15.54
CA ASN A 357 -5.97 27.92 14.85
C ASN A 357 -5.89 27.58 13.35
N LEU A 358 -5.98 26.29 12.99
CA LEU A 358 -6.03 25.87 11.58
C LEU A 358 -7.24 26.45 10.85
N LYS A 359 -8.43 26.34 11.46
CA LYS A 359 -9.67 26.90 10.90
C LYS A 359 -9.57 28.42 10.72
N GLU A 360 -8.94 29.10 11.68
CA GLU A 360 -8.74 30.54 11.59
C GLU A 360 -7.88 30.92 10.40
N LEU A 361 -6.76 30.22 10.16
CA LEU A 361 -5.90 30.48 9.00
C LEU A 361 -6.62 30.31 7.67
N ILE A 362 -7.52 29.33 7.57
CA ILE A 362 -8.37 29.13 6.38
C ILE A 362 -9.37 30.28 6.25
N ARG A 363 -10.04 30.65 7.35
CA ARG A 363 -11.05 31.72 7.38
C ARG A 363 -10.50 33.07 6.94
N VAL A 364 -9.29 33.42 7.41
CA VAL A 364 -8.64 34.71 7.04
C VAL A 364 -7.88 34.65 5.71
N GLY A 365 -8.00 33.54 4.96
CA GLY A 365 -7.37 33.39 3.65
C GLY A 365 -5.85 33.21 3.66
N LYS A 366 -5.24 32.92 4.82
CA LYS A 366 -3.81 32.58 4.92
C LYS A 366 -3.50 31.16 4.44
N LEU A 367 -4.51 30.29 4.41
CA LEU A 367 -4.46 28.97 3.79
C LEU A 367 -5.67 28.85 2.85
N SER A 368 -5.41 28.71 1.54
CA SER A 368 -6.48 28.58 0.54
C SER A 368 -7.20 27.23 0.64
N SER A 369 -6.45 26.15 0.88
CA SER A 369 -6.99 24.80 1.12
C SER A 369 -6.00 24.02 1.97
N LEU A 370 -6.48 23.35 3.00
CA LEU A 370 -5.64 22.53 3.86
C LEU A 370 -5.22 21.24 3.15
N ARG A 371 -3.92 20.98 3.01
CA ARG A 371 -3.39 19.74 2.44
C ARG A 371 -3.11 18.76 3.58
N VAL A 372 -3.76 17.61 3.56
CA VAL A 372 -3.69 16.63 4.64
C VAL A 372 -3.11 15.32 4.13
N ALA A 373 -1.90 14.95 4.56
CA ALA A 373 -1.32 13.66 4.26
C ALA A 373 -1.80 12.61 5.27
N SER A 374 -2.10 11.38 4.82
CA SER A 374 -2.40 10.26 5.73
C SER A 374 -2.40 8.90 5.04
N GLU A 375 -2.01 7.85 5.77
CA GLU A 375 -2.36 6.46 5.42
C GLU A 375 -3.83 6.13 5.82
N TYR A 376 -4.36 6.82 6.83
CA TYR A 376 -5.71 6.67 7.37
C TYR A 376 -6.67 7.69 6.76
N VAL A 377 -6.84 7.62 5.43
CA VAL A 377 -7.56 8.64 4.66
C VAL A 377 -9.02 8.84 5.13
N ASN A 378 -9.68 7.81 5.64
CA ASN A 378 -11.07 7.89 6.07
C ASN A 378 -11.19 8.44 7.48
N ILE A 379 -10.25 8.11 8.37
CA ILE A 379 -10.13 8.75 9.69
C ILE A 379 -9.80 10.23 9.54
N ALA A 380 -8.85 10.58 8.66
CA ALA A 380 -8.48 11.96 8.39
C ALA A 380 -9.67 12.77 7.87
N ASP A 381 -10.42 12.23 6.92
CA ASP A 381 -11.64 12.86 6.41
C ASP A 381 -12.68 13.09 7.52
N LYS A 382 -12.97 12.04 8.30
CA LYS A 382 -13.92 12.13 9.41
C LYS A 382 -13.49 13.17 10.44
N TYR A 383 -12.22 13.18 10.84
CA TYR A 383 -11.67 14.13 11.81
C TYR A 383 -11.87 15.58 11.36
N LEU A 384 -11.58 15.88 10.09
CA LEU A 384 -11.73 17.23 9.53
C LEU A 384 -13.20 17.66 9.44
N ARG A 385 -14.10 16.74 9.04
CA ARG A 385 -15.54 17.00 8.98
C ARG A 385 -16.15 17.23 10.35
N ASP A 386 -15.82 16.39 11.32
CA ASP A 386 -16.32 16.51 12.70
C ASP A 386 -15.84 17.82 13.35
N ASN A 387 -14.68 18.34 12.91
CA ASN A 387 -14.16 19.64 13.35
C ASN A 387 -14.61 20.84 12.49
N HIS A 388 -15.47 20.63 11.49
CA HIS A 388 -15.98 21.67 10.59
C HIS A 388 -14.89 22.42 9.79
N VAL A 389 -13.84 21.72 9.34
CA VAL A 389 -12.84 22.30 8.42
C VAL A 389 -13.45 22.40 7.01
N SER A 390 -13.56 23.61 6.48
CA SER A 390 -14.37 23.89 5.28
C SER A 390 -13.69 23.56 3.94
N GLN A 391 -12.36 23.64 3.85
CA GLN A 391 -11.62 23.43 2.61
C GLN A 391 -10.35 22.62 2.86
N TYR A 392 -10.35 21.36 2.45
CA TYR A 392 -9.19 20.48 2.55
C TYR A 392 -9.07 19.51 1.37
N LYS A 393 -7.86 18.99 1.18
CA LYS A 393 -7.52 17.93 0.24
C LYS A 393 -6.75 16.85 0.97
N ILE A 394 -7.23 15.61 0.88
CA ILE A 394 -6.54 14.45 1.46
C ILE A 394 -5.58 13.88 0.42
N ILE A 395 -4.33 13.67 0.83
CA ILE A 395 -3.24 13.10 0.06
C ILE A 395 -2.95 11.73 0.68
N PRO A 396 -3.36 10.63 0.04
CA PRO A 396 -3.02 9.30 0.51
C PRO A 396 -1.50 9.10 0.52
N THR A 397 -0.99 8.46 1.57
CA THR A 397 0.43 8.08 1.68
C THR A 397 0.58 6.59 1.90
N TRP A 398 1.75 6.04 1.55
CA TRP A 398 2.06 4.61 1.68
C TRP A 398 3.43 4.41 2.37
N GLY A 399 3.55 5.06 3.53
CA GLY A 399 4.72 5.11 4.40
C GLY A 399 5.60 6.35 4.22
N ALA A 400 6.50 6.56 5.20
CA ALA A 400 7.37 7.75 5.28
C ALA A 400 6.60 9.08 5.26
N SER A 401 5.47 9.11 5.95
CA SER A 401 4.52 10.21 5.79
C SER A 401 4.97 11.48 6.52
N GLU A 402 5.88 11.38 7.51
CA GLU A 402 6.53 12.51 8.18
C GLU A 402 7.24 13.44 7.18
N ALA A 403 7.70 12.89 6.06
CA ALA A 403 8.39 13.64 5.01
C ALA A 403 7.49 14.60 4.21
N PHE A 404 6.17 14.53 4.38
CA PHE A 404 5.24 15.42 3.68
C PHE A 404 5.16 16.82 4.31
N LEU A 405 5.40 16.94 5.61
CA LEU A 405 5.35 18.23 6.29
C LEU A 405 6.68 19.00 6.18
N PRO A 406 6.63 20.35 6.16
CA PRO A 406 5.50 21.23 5.80
C PRO A 406 5.28 21.45 4.28
N GLU A 407 6.19 20.98 3.42
CA GLU A 407 6.25 21.43 2.03
C GLU A 407 5.19 20.81 1.12
N ASP A 408 4.85 19.53 1.35
CA ASP A 408 3.91 18.77 0.51
C ASP A 408 2.52 18.62 1.15
N ALA A 409 2.42 18.80 2.47
CA ALA A 409 1.19 18.85 3.24
C ALA A 409 1.31 19.87 4.38
N ASP A 410 0.17 20.33 4.89
CA ASP A 410 0.08 21.27 6.01
C ASP A 410 -0.25 20.53 7.32
N LEU A 411 -0.95 19.40 7.21
CA LEU A 411 -1.32 18.51 8.32
C LEU A 411 -0.98 17.07 7.94
N LEU A 412 -0.51 16.30 8.92
CA LEU A 412 -0.31 14.85 8.81
C LEU A 412 -1.19 14.14 9.83
N ILE A 413 -1.93 13.13 9.38
CA ILE A 413 -2.61 12.17 10.27
C ILE A 413 -1.86 10.84 10.19
N GLU A 414 -1.18 10.46 11.28
CA GLU A 414 -0.37 9.25 11.35
C GLU A 414 -0.43 8.60 12.73
N ASN A 415 -0.05 7.33 12.84
CA ASN A 415 0.10 6.65 14.11
C ASN A 415 1.45 6.95 14.78
N THR A 416 1.50 6.88 16.10
CA THR A 416 2.74 6.98 16.85
C THR A 416 2.67 6.20 18.15
N GLN A 417 3.78 5.57 18.55
CA GLN A 417 3.91 4.93 19.85
C GLN A 417 4.39 5.93 20.91
N THR A 418 5.56 6.53 20.68
CA THR A 418 6.24 7.40 21.65
C THR A 418 6.35 8.86 21.21
N GLY A 419 6.01 9.19 19.97
CA GLY A 419 6.24 10.52 19.38
C GLY A 419 7.71 10.82 19.03
N LYS A 420 8.66 9.95 19.37
CA LYS A 420 10.11 10.20 19.13
C LYS A 420 10.45 10.39 17.66
N THR A 421 9.82 9.65 16.75
CA THR A 421 10.05 9.80 15.30
C THR A 421 9.56 11.16 14.81
N LEU A 422 8.35 11.57 15.19
CA LEU A 422 7.79 12.88 14.85
C LEU A 422 8.70 14.02 15.34
N ALA A 423 9.16 13.95 16.59
CA ALA A 423 10.07 14.95 17.16
C ALA A 423 11.41 15.02 16.42
N LYS A 424 11.99 13.88 16.00
CA LYS A 424 13.21 13.84 15.18
C LYS A 424 13.04 14.53 13.81
N HIS A 425 11.82 14.57 13.29
CA HIS A 425 11.47 15.24 12.04
C HIS A 425 10.97 16.69 12.23
N ASN A 426 11.21 17.30 13.40
CA ASN A 426 10.75 18.65 13.75
C ASN A 426 9.22 18.82 13.64
N LEU A 427 8.47 17.80 14.05
CA LEU A 427 7.01 17.81 14.03
C LEU A 427 6.45 17.85 15.45
N LYS A 428 5.30 18.50 15.62
CA LYS A 428 4.55 18.54 16.88
C LYS A 428 3.16 17.91 16.73
N ILE A 429 2.74 17.20 17.76
CA ILE A 429 1.38 16.66 17.87
C ILE A 429 0.46 17.80 18.30
N MET A 430 -0.57 18.03 17.49
CA MET A 430 -1.64 19.00 17.73
C MET A 430 -2.81 18.36 18.49
N ASP A 431 -3.13 17.11 18.15
CA ASP A 431 -4.30 16.42 18.68
C ASP A 431 -4.10 14.89 18.67
N THR A 432 -4.79 14.19 19.57
CA THR A 432 -4.88 12.72 19.57
C THR A 432 -6.28 12.30 19.14
N ILE A 433 -6.37 11.71 17.95
CA ILE A 433 -7.64 11.33 17.32
C ILE A 433 -8.18 10.04 17.91
N LEU A 434 -7.31 9.02 18.07
CA LEU A 434 -7.70 7.75 18.68
C LEU A 434 -6.52 7.04 19.36
N GLN A 435 -6.84 6.21 20.35
CA GLN A 435 -5.92 5.21 20.89
C GLN A 435 -6.27 3.85 20.27
N SER A 436 -5.28 3.17 19.71
CA SER A 436 -5.44 1.88 19.02
C SER A 436 -4.61 0.81 19.72
N THR A 437 -5.16 -0.39 19.76
CA THR A 437 -4.53 -1.63 20.19
C THR A 437 -4.76 -2.70 19.12
N ALA A 438 -4.02 -3.81 19.23
CA ALA A 438 -4.36 -5.00 18.46
C ALA A 438 -5.72 -5.55 18.93
N CYS A 439 -6.53 -6.02 17.98
CA CYS A 439 -7.84 -6.57 18.22
C CYS A 439 -8.13 -7.76 17.29
N LEU A 440 -8.98 -8.66 17.76
CA LEU A 440 -9.61 -9.68 16.93
C LEU A 440 -10.87 -9.07 16.32
N ILE A 441 -10.96 -9.12 14.99
CA ILE A 441 -12.15 -8.73 14.24
C ILE A 441 -12.80 -9.94 13.60
N GLY A 442 -14.09 -9.86 13.33
CA GLY A 442 -14.83 -10.89 12.60
C GLY A 442 -16.07 -10.34 11.89
N ASN A 443 -16.67 -11.18 11.06
CA ASN A 443 -17.87 -10.83 10.29
C ASN A 443 -19.14 -11.20 11.07
N LYS A 444 -19.99 -10.20 11.39
CA LYS A 444 -21.27 -10.39 12.09
C LYS A 444 -22.15 -11.46 11.44
N ASN A 445 -22.17 -11.53 10.12
CA ASN A 445 -23.01 -12.48 9.39
C ASN A 445 -22.49 -13.92 9.56
N SER A 446 -21.17 -14.12 9.47
CA SER A 446 -20.55 -15.43 9.73
C SER A 446 -20.80 -15.93 11.16
N MET A 447 -20.94 -15.02 12.13
CA MET A 447 -21.27 -15.37 13.52
C MET A 447 -22.72 -15.81 13.74
N VAL A 448 -23.64 -15.45 12.84
CA VAL A 448 -25.08 -15.69 13.01
C VAL A 448 -25.56 -16.90 12.20
N SER A 449 -25.09 -17.04 10.96
CA SER A 449 -25.72 -17.95 9.97
C SER A 449 -24.78 -18.97 9.34
N SER A 450 -23.57 -19.19 9.87
CA SER A 450 -22.64 -20.16 9.31
C SER A 450 -22.67 -21.50 10.07
N SER A 451 -22.37 -22.58 9.35
CA SER A 451 -22.03 -23.89 9.93
C SER A 451 -20.81 -23.84 10.87
N LYS A 452 -20.03 -22.75 10.81
CA LYS A 452 -18.80 -22.52 11.59
C LYS A 452 -19.06 -21.80 12.92
N LYS A 453 -20.29 -21.40 13.22
CA LYS A 453 -20.62 -20.52 14.36
C LYS A 453 -20.04 -20.99 15.70
N GLU A 454 -20.22 -22.26 16.03
CA GLU A 454 -19.75 -22.83 17.32
C GLU A 454 -18.22 -22.81 17.41
N GLU A 455 -17.54 -23.17 16.32
CA GLU A 455 -16.09 -23.20 16.22
C GLU A 455 -15.50 -21.78 16.29
N ILE A 456 -16.12 -20.80 15.61
CA ILE A 456 -15.71 -19.40 15.71
C ILE A 456 -15.92 -18.89 17.15
N ALA A 457 -17.05 -19.21 17.78
CA ALA A 457 -17.31 -18.82 19.17
C ALA A 457 -16.28 -19.44 20.14
N SER A 458 -15.85 -20.69 19.90
CA SER A 458 -14.79 -21.35 20.65
C SER A 458 -13.46 -20.62 20.53
N LEU A 459 -13.02 -20.31 19.31
CA LEU A 459 -11.79 -19.54 19.05
C LEU A 459 -11.84 -18.14 19.68
N VAL A 460 -12.95 -17.43 19.52
CA VAL A 460 -13.15 -16.13 20.18
C VAL A 460 -13.08 -16.26 21.70
N GLY A 461 -13.60 -17.35 22.26
CA GLY A 461 -13.50 -17.67 23.69
C GLY A 461 -12.06 -17.88 24.15
N ILE A 462 -11.22 -18.55 23.35
CA ILE A 462 -9.79 -18.73 23.60
C ILE A 462 -9.09 -17.37 23.65
N PHE A 463 -9.26 -16.55 22.61
CA PHE A 463 -8.66 -15.22 22.53
C PHE A 463 -9.13 -14.28 23.65
N ARG A 464 -10.41 -14.34 24.02
CA ARG A 464 -10.97 -13.54 25.11
C ARG A 464 -10.39 -13.90 26.47
N ARG A 465 -10.05 -15.18 26.72
CA ARG A 465 -9.36 -15.58 27.96
C ARG A 465 -7.95 -15.00 28.02
N ALA A 466 -7.23 -15.03 26.90
CA ALA A 466 -5.89 -14.45 26.78
C ALA A 466 -5.88 -12.95 27.10
N ALA A 467 -6.83 -12.21 26.52
CA ALA A 467 -6.95 -10.76 26.71
C ALA A 467 -7.24 -10.34 28.17
N LYS A 468 -7.82 -11.23 28.99
CA LYS A 468 -8.08 -10.97 30.42
C LYS A 468 -6.90 -11.28 31.34
N SER A 469 -5.91 -12.02 30.83
CA SER A 469 -4.72 -12.42 31.59
C SER A 469 -3.56 -11.42 31.46
N ASN A 470 -3.70 -10.46 30.54
CA ASN A 470 -2.86 -9.26 30.39
C ASN A 470 -3.53 -8.08 31.12
#